data_AF-A0A060Z4K2-F1
#
_entry.id   AF-A0A060Z4K2-F1
#
_cell.length_a   1.000
_cell.length_b   1.000
_cell.length_c   1.000
_cell.angle_alpha   90.00
_cell.angle_beta   90.00
_cell.angle_gamma   90.00
#
_symmetry.space_group_name_H-M   'P 1'
#
loop_
_entity.id
_entity.type
_entity.pdbx_description
1 polymer ?
#
loop_
_entity_poly.entity_id
_entity_poly.type
_entity_poly.pdbx_seq_one_letter_code
_entity_poly.pdbx_strand_id
1 'polypeptide(L)' 'MDLKALLIEAKQKVPPVLQVLQTGDETMLDIGGERGCTFCGGLGHRITDCPKLEAMQTKQVTNIGRKDYLAHSSMDF' A
#
# COMPACT_ATOMS: atom_id res chain seq x y z
N MET A 1 17.14 -0.61 3.96
CA MET A 1 18.38 -0.88 4.72
C MET A 1 19.41 0.14 4.28
N ASP A 2 19.92 0.94 5.22
CA ASP A 2 20.79 2.09 4.95
C ASP A 2 22.26 1.72 5.21
N LEU A 3 23.19 2.12 4.32
CA LEU A 3 24.61 1.76 4.42
C LEU A 3 25.25 2.27 5.72
N LYS A 4 24.85 3.45 6.20
CA LYS A 4 25.34 4.01 7.47
C LYS A 4 24.95 3.13 8.65
N ALA A 5 23.71 2.62 8.64
CA ALA A 5 23.20 1.75 9.70
C ALA A 5 23.95 0.42 9.76
N LEU A 6 24.24 -0.18 8.60
CA LEU A 6 25.04 -1.41 8.51
C LEU A 6 26.43 -1.24 9.11
N LEU A 7 27.08 -0.09 8.85
CA LEU A 7 28.41 0.20 9.40
C LEU A 7 28.39 0.39 10.92
N ILE A 8 27.36 1.05 11.46
CA ILE A 8 27.18 1.23 12.90
C ILE A 8 26.96 -0.12 13.59
N GLU A 9 26.08 -0.96 13.03
CA GLU A 9 25.79 -2.31 13.56
C GLU A 9 27.04 -3.19 13.57
N ALA A 10 27.83 -3.12 12.49
CA ALA A 10 29.10 -3.83 12.37
C ALA A 10 30.26 -3.18 13.19
N LYS A 11 30.00 -2.13 13.96
CA LYS A 11 30.99 -1.34 14.73
C LYS A 11 32.15 -0.82 13.88
N GLN A 12 31.91 -0.56 12.60
CA GLN A 12 32.89 0.01 11.68
C GLN A 12 32.89 1.54 11.77
N LYS A 13 34.02 2.18 11.46
CA LYS A 13 34.10 3.65 11.39
C LYS A 13 33.22 4.15 10.24
N VAL A 14 32.31 5.06 10.54
CA VAL A 14 31.44 5.71 9.55
C VAL A 14 32.21 6.85 8.87
N PRO A 15 32.46 6.78 7.55
CA PRO A 15 33.10 7.86 6.79
C PRO A 15 32.33 9.19 6.92
N PRO A 16 33.01 10.36 6.91
CA PRO A 16 32.36 11.67 7.05
C PRO A 16 31.25 11.92 6.03
N VAL A 17 31.41 11.43 4.79
CA VAL A 17 30.40 11.53 3.74
C VAL A 17 29.07 10.87 4.15
N LEU A 18 29.13 9.75 4.89
CA LEU A 18 27.93 9.05 5.38
C LEU A 18 27.38 9.65 6.68
N GLN A 19 28.13 10.53 7.36
CA GLN A 19 27.63 11.26 8.53
C GLN A 19 26.68 12.38 8.12
N VAL A 20 26.98 13.05 7.00
CA VAL A 20 26.17 14.12 6.41
C VAL A 20 24.89 13.57 5.78
N LEU A 21 24.90 12.31 5.34
CA LEU A 21 23.68 11.62 4.94
C LEU A 21 22.82 11.42 6.20
N GLN A 22 21.77 12.24 6.31
CA GLN A 22 20.70 12.08 7.29
C GLN A 22 20.22 10.64 7.23
N THR A 23 20.33 9.95 8.37
CA THR A 23 19.83 8.58 8.55
C THR A 23 18.33 8.68 8.36
N GLY A 24 17.84 8.20 7.21
CA GLY A 24 16.44 8.16 6.80
C GLY A 24 15.56 9.01 7.69
N ASP A 25 15.48 10.29 7.38
CA ASP A 25 14.52 11.20 7.98
C ASP A 25 13.18 10.43 8.06
N GLU A 26 12.75 10.10 9.28
CA GLU A 26 11.37 9.68 9.52
C GLU A 26 10.40 10.80 9.05
N THR A 27 10.94 11.99 8.80
CA THR A 27 10.32 13.15 8.14
C THR A 27 10.36 13.11 6.60
N MET A 28 11.16 12.26 5.95
CA MET A 28 11.12 12.00 4.50
C MET A 28 10.07 10.95 4.11
N LEU A 29 9.56 10.18 5.08
CA LEU A 29 8.27 9.48 4.92
C LEU A 29 7.08 10.48 4.94
N ASP A 30 7.35 11.74 5.30
CA ASP A 30 6.42 12.86 5.29
C ASP A 30 6.87 13.93 4.27
N ILE A 31 7.27 13.50 3.06
CA ILE A 31 7.24 14.40 1.90
C ILE A 31 5.76 14.73 1.63
N GLY A 32 5.22 15.71 2.35
CA GLY A 32 3.96 16.39 2.03
C GLY A 32 2.67 15.75 2.54
N GLY A 33 2.62 15.04 3.67
CA GLY A 33 1.36 14.57 4.26
C GLY A 33 0.60 13.48 3.50
N GLU A 34 1.10 13.06 2.33
CA GLU A 34 0.50 12.02 1.51
C GLU A 34 1.06 10.63 1.86
N ARG A 35 0.56 10.01 2.93
CA ARG A 35 0.73 8.55 3.02
C ARG A 35 -0.09 7.94 1.87
N GLY A 36 0.59 7.27 0.97
CA GLY A 36 -0.05 6.52 -0.12
C GLY A 36 -1.03 5.47 0.40
N CYS A 37 -1.91 5.03 -0.48
CA CYS A 37 -2.88 3.98 -0.19
C CYS A 37 -2.16 2.66 0.09
N THR A 38 -2.34 2.12 1.30
CA THR A 38 -1.75 0.85 1.74
C THR A 38 -2.29 -0.37 0.99
N PHE A 39 -3.43 -0.24 0.31
CA PHE A 39 -4.05 -1.33 -0.44
C PHE A 39 -3.49 -1.47 -1.86
N CYS A 40 -3.30 -0.35 -2.58
CA CYS A 40 -2.86 -0.38 -3.97
C CYS A 40 -1.44 0.15 -4.20
N GLY A 41 -0.82 0.76 -3.19
CA GLY A 41 0.50 1.39 -3.29
C GLY A 41 0.51 2.73 -4.05
N GLY A 42 -0.66 3.29 -4.38
CA GLY A 42 -0.77 4.57 -5.08
C GLY A 42 -0.56 5.77 -4.15
N LEU A 43 0.09 6.81 -4.65
CA LEU A 43 0.25 8.10 -3.96
C LEU A 43 -0.96 9.02 -4.27
N GLY A 44 -1.26 10.02 -3.43
CA GLY A 44 -2.37 10.96 -3.65
C GLY A 44 -3.77 10.55 -3.16
N HIS A 45 -3.94 9.38 -2.55
CA HIS A 45 -5.23 8.97 -1.93
C HIS A 45 -5.03 8.00 -0.75
N ARG A 46 -6.01 7.92 0.14
CA ARG A 46 -6.02 6.98 1.27
C ARG A 46 -6.74 5.69 0.90
N ILE A 47 -6.58 4.65 1.73
CA ILE A 47 -7.29 3.38 1.55
C ILE A 47 -8.81 3.55 1.48
N THR A 48 -9.35 4.54 2.19
CA THR A 48 -10.77 4.94 2.16
C THR A 48 -11.24 5.41 0.79
N ASP A 49 -10.36 6.07 0.05
CA ASP A 49 -10.64 6.70 -1.25
C ASP A 49 -9.94 5.93 -2.39
N CYS A 50 -9.71 4.62 -2.19
CA CYS A 50 -8.97 3.84 -3.16
C CYS A 50 -9.85 3.43 -4.36
N PRO A 51 -9.61 3.97 -5.57
CA PRO A 51 -10.44 3.65 -6.73
C PRO A 51 -10.36 2.17 -7.11
N LYS A 52 -9.24 1.50 -6.76
CA LYS A 52 -9.05 0.07 -6.98
C LYS A 52 -9.88 -0.79 -6.01
N LEU A 53 -10.03 -0.33 -4.77
CA LEU A 53 -10.87 -1.01 -3.78
C LEU A 53 -12.35 -0.81 -4.11
N GLU A 54 -12.75 0.40 -4.49
CA GLU A 54 -14.10 0.73 -4.91
C GLU A 54 -14.52 -0.13 -6.12
N ALA A 55 -13.70 -0.19 -7.17
CA ALA A 55 -13.96 -1.05 -8.32
C ALA A 55 -14.04 -2.55 -7.97
N MET A 56 -13.33 -3.02 -6.93
CA MET A 56 -13.41 -4.40 -6.46
C MET A 56 -14.70 -4.66 -5.68
N GLN A 57 -15.10 -3.74 -4.81
CA GLN A 57 -16.38 -3.83 -4.08
C GLN A 57 -17.56 -3.80 -5.05
N THR A 58 -17.59 -2.90 -6.04
CA THR A 58 -18.63 -2.87 -7.06
C THR A 58 -18.72 -4.18 -7.84
N LYS A 59 -17.57 -4.79 -8.16
CA LYS A 59 -17.53 -6.11 -8.81
C LYS A 59 -18.03 -7.25 -7.92
N GLN A 60 -17.81 -7.19 -6.60
CA GLN A 60 -18.38 -8.17 -5.67
C GLN A 60 -19.89 -8.00 -5.49
N VAL A 61 -20.37 -6.76 -5.33
CA VAL A 61 -21.81 -6.46 -5.17
C VAL A 61 -22.60 -6.86 -6.43
N THR A 62 -22.05 -6.62 -7.62
CA THR A 62 -22.66 -7.05 -8.88
C THR A 62 -22.64 -8.58 -9.10
N ASN A 63 -21.76 -9.31 -8.43
CA ASN A 63 -21.70 -10.77 -8.51
C ASN A 63 -22.70 -11.45 -7.57
N ILE A 64 -22.93 -10.87 -6.37
CA ILE A 64 -23.95 -11.34 -5.42
C ILE A 64 -25.34 -11.27 -6.06
N GLY A 65 -25.73 -10.13 -6.65
CA GLY A 65 -27.06 -9.98 -7.28
C GLY A 65 -27.31 -10.82 -8.54
N ARG A 66 -26.29 -11.46 -9.13
CA ARG A 66 -26.43 -12.34 -10.30
C ARG A 66 -26.44 -13.83 -9.94
N LYS A 67 -25.84 -14.22 -8.83
CA LYS A 67 -25.71 -15.64 -8.45
C LYS A 67 -27.02 -16.20 -7.90
N ASP A 68 -27.84 -15.35 -7.30
CA ASP A 68 -29.12 -15.74 -6.70
C ASP A 68 -30.23 -15.90 -7.75
N TYR A 69 -30.13 -15.16 -8.87
CA TYR A 69 -31.13 -15.13 -9.95
C TYR A 69 -31.01 -16.32 -10.91
N LEU A 70 -29.81 -16.89 -11.06
CA LEU A 70 -29.58 -18.05 -11.94
C LEU A 70 -29.83 -19.39 -11.24
N ALA A 71 -29.99 -19.41 -9.91
CA ALA A 71 -30.20 -20.62 -9.13
C ALA A 71 -31.67 -21.07 -9.04
N HIS A 72 -32.63 -20.26 -9.50
CA HIS A 72 -34.08 -20.53 -9.38
C HIS A 72 -34.77 -20.94 -10.69
N SER A 73 -34.04 -21.19 -11.78
CA SER A 73 -34.63 -21.57 -13.08
C SER A 73 -34.24 -22.97 -13.59
N SER A 74 -33.76 -23.87 -12.73
CA SER A 74 -33.34 -25.23 -13.15
C SER A 74 -34.15 -26.36 -12.52
N MET A 75 -35.47 -26.22 -12.42
CA MET A 75 -36.39 -27.33 -12.11
C MET A 75 -37.72 -27.15 -12.85
N ASP A 76 -37.80 -27.62 -14.10
CA ASP A 76 -39.04 -28.16 -14.70
C ASP A 76 -38.68 -29.01 -15.93
N PHE A 77 -38.48 -30.32 -15.72
CA PHE A 77 -38.80 -31.39 -16.67
C PHE A 77 -38.72 -32.77 -15.97
#